data_AF-A7S3K1-F1
#
_entry.id   AF-A7S3K1-F1
#
_cell.length_a   1.000
_cell.length_b   1.000
_cell.length_c   1.000
_cell.angle_alpha   90.00
_cell.angle_beta   90.00
_cell.angle_gamma   90.00
#
_symmetry.space_group_name_H-M   'P 1'
#
loop_
_entity.id
_entity.type
_entity.pdbx_description
1 polymer ?
#
loop_
_entity_poly.entity_id
_entity_poly.type
_entity_poly.pdbx_seq_one_letter_code
_entity_poly.pdbx_strand_id
1 'polypeptide(L)'
;VLQVFFQDVFAEPEGTHSIDGVWRTSYKTFVATKYWCYRIITAIFGIPTAILCGCYFACLSFDYIWCVMPCLRGYLIELQCLGKIWGLCIRTFCDPLFESFSKIFSGIRVQNV
;
A
#
# COMPACT_ATOMS: atom_id res chain seq x y z
N VAL A 1 -17.48 -6.32 16.65
CA VAL A 1 -18.07 -4.98 16.86
C VAL A 1 -18.87 -5.03 18.14
N LEU A 2 -18.51 -4.28 19.16
CA LEU A 2 -19.23 -4.25 20.44
C LEU A 2 -20.60 -3.58 20.23
N GLN A 3 -21.69 -4.33 20.42
CA GLN A 3 -23.03 -3.76 20.47
C GLN A 3 -23.24 -3.16 21.85
N VAL A 4 -23.12 -1.83 21.96
CA VAL A 4 -23.47 -1.11 23.19
C VAL A 4 -24.98 -0.98 23.22
N PHE A 5 -25.63 -1.68 24.16
CA PHE A 5 -27.07 -1.60 24.36
C PHE A 5 -27.41 -0.38 25.24
N PHE A 6 -28.65 0.10 25.14
CA PHE A 6 -29.11 1.24 25.94
C PHE A 6 -29.00 0.95 27.45
N GLN A 7 -29.28 -0.30 27.86
CA GLN A 7 -29.16 -0.75 29.24
C GLN A 7 -27.70 -0.73 29.74
N ASP A 8 -26.72 -1.02 28.87
CA ASP A 8 -25.30 -0.96 29.25
C ASP A 8 -24.81 0.47 29.53
N VAL A 9 -25.48 1.48 28.94
CA VAL A 9 -25.15 2.90 29.14
C VAL A 9 -25.76 3.45 30.42
N PHE A 10 -26.97 3.01 30.77
CA PHE A 10 -27.73 3.51 31.92
C PHE A 10 -27.73 2.57 33.14
N ALA A 11 -27.15 1.38 33.02
CA ALA A 11 -27.06 0.34 34.05
C ALA A 11 -28.42 -0.13 34.63
N GLU A 12 -29.53 0.08 33.94
CA GLU A 12 -30.86 -0.37 34.39
C GLU A 12 -31.13 -1.83 33.95
N PRO A 13 -31.44 -2.75 34.89
CA PRO A 13 -31.75 -4.15 34.57
C PRO A 13 -33.12 -4.32 33.90
N GLU A 14 -33.27 -5.36 33.07
CA GLU A 14 -34.56 -5.71 32.46
C GLU A 14 -35.60 -6.08 33.53
N GLY A 15 -36.59 -5.20 33.75
CA GLY A 15 -37.72 -5.49 34.63
C GLY A 15 -38.05 -4.44 35.70
N THR A 16 -37.26 -3.37 35.86
CA THR A 16 -37.56 -2.27 36.81
C THR A 16 -37.56 -0.92 36.10
N HIS A 17 -38.33 -0.81 35.02
CA HIS A 17 -38.41 0.43 34.25
C HIS A 17 -39.29 1.47 34.95
N SER A 18 -38.85 2.73 34.99
CA SER A 18 -39.76 3.86 35.25
C SER A 18 -40.87 3.88 34.19
N ILE A 19 -42.03 4.48 34.53
CA ILE A 19 -43.21 4.72 33.67
C ILE A 19 -42.98 4.37 32.18
N ASP A 20 -43.63 3.32 31.66
CA ASP A 20 -43.37 2.71 30.33
C ASP A 20 -43.25 3.72 29.17
N GLY A 21 -44.01 4.82 29.23
CA GLY A 21 -43.95 5.88 28.23
C GLY A 21 -42.61 6.63 28.19
N VAL A 22 -41.99 6.87 29.34
CA VAL A 22 -40.70 7.56 29.47
C VAL A 22 -39.58 6.65 28.97
N TRP A 23 -39.57 5.38 29.39
CA TRP A 23 -38.58 4.39 28.96
C TRP A 23 -38.54 4.23 27.43
N ARG A 24 -39.71 4.03 26.81
CA ARG A 24 -39.82 3.85 25.35
C ARG A 24 -39.40 5.10 24.57
N THR A 25 -39.68 6.27 25.11
CA THR A 25 -39.30 7.55 24.49
C THR A 25 -37.80 7.76 24.54
N SER A 26 -37.19 7.54 25.71
CA SER A 26 -35.74 7.64 25.93
C SER A 26 -34.94 6.66 25.07
N TYR A 27 -35.43 5.42 24.93
CA TYR A 27 -34.82 4.43 24.04
C TYR A 27 -34.82 4.90 22.58
N LYS A 28 -35.97 5.41 22.10
CA LYS A 28 -36.11 5.88 20.71
C LYS A 28 -35.23 7.10 20.43
N THR A 29 -35.17 8.06 21.34
CA THR A 29 -34.33 9.25 21.18
C THR A 29 -32.85 8.90 21.24
N PHE A 30 -32.43 7.99 22.12
CA PHE A 30 -31.05 7.51 22.19
C PHE A 30 -30.57 6.86 20.88
N VAL A 31 -31.36 5.93 20.33
CA VAL A 31 -31.01 5.24 19.07
C VAL A 31 -30.96 6.24 17.91
N ALA A 32 -31.92 7.16 17.84
CA ALA A 32 -31.94 8.20 16.82
C ALA A 32 -30.70 9.10 16.92
N THR A 33 -30.39 9.64 18.10
CA THR A 33 -29.23 10.52 18.32
C THR A 33 -27.93 9.82 17.94
N LYS A 34 -27.72 8.56 18.36
CA LYS A 34 -26.51 7.79 17.98
C LYS A 34 -26.36 7.67 16.46
N TYR A 35 -27.45 7.35 15.77
CA TYR A 35 -27.44 7.17 14.32
C TYR A 35 -27.14 8.47 13.58
N TRP A 36 -27.80 9.56 13.97
CA TRP A 36 -27.60 10.87 13.36
C TRP A 36 -26.22 11.45 13.67
N CYS A 37 -25.70 11.33 14.89
CA CYS A 37 -24.34 11.75 15.24
C CYS A 37 -23.30 11.04 14.38
N TYR A 38 -23.39 9.72 14.21
CA TYR A 38 -22.45 8.98 13.37
C TYR A 38 -22.46 9.46 11.91
N ARG A 39 -23.65 9.69 11.34
CA ARG A 39 -23.78 10.19 9.95
C ARG A 39 -23.23 11.60 9.79
N ILE A 40 -23.50 12.50 10.74
CA ILE A 40 -23.04 13.89 10.68
C ILE A 40 -21.52 13.95 10.81
N ILE A 41 -20.94 13.24 11.80
CA ILE A 41 -19.49 13.17 11.98
C ILE A 41 -18.83 12.58 10.72
N THR A 42 -19.38 11.49 10.19
CA THR A 42 -18.84 10.88 8.97
C THR A 42 -18.95 11.80 7.75
N ALA A 43 -20.04 12.58 7.62
CA ALA A 43 -20.17 13.54 6.52
C ALA A 43 -19.16 14.71 6.68
N ILE A 44 -19.04 15.26 7.88
CA ILE A 44 -18.15 16.40 8.15
C ILE A 44 -16.68 16.03 7.98
N PHE A 45 -16.26 14.84 8.42
CA PHE A 45 -14.85 14.43 8.31
C PHE A 45 -14.55 13.63 7.04
N GLY A 46 -15.50 12.85 6.54
CA GLY A 46 -15.32 12.02 5.35
C GLY A 46 -15.18 12.84 4.08
N ILE A 47 -16.03 13.85 3.88
CA ILE A 47 -15.99 14.72 2.69
C ILE A 47 -14.65 15.46 2.55
N PRO A 48 -14.15 16.20 3.57
CA PRO A 48 -12.87 16.90 3.44
C PRO A 48 -11.71 15.92 3.30
N THR A 49 -11.74 14.77 3.98
CA THR A 49 -10.70 13.74 3.83
C THR A 49 -10.66 13.21 2.39
N ALA A 50 -11.82 12.96 1.77
CA ALA A 50 -11.89 12.52 0.38
C ALA A 50 -11.35 13.58 -0.59
N ILE A 51 -11.66 14.86 -0.37
CA ILE A 51 -11.14 15.97 -1.18
C ILE A 51 -9.62 16.07 -1.04
N LEU A 52 -9.08 16.07 0.19
CA LEU A 52 -7.64 16.13 0.44
C LEU A 52 -6.91 14.96 -0.20
N CYS A 53 -7.48 13.75 -0.09
CA CYS A 53 -6.94 12.55 -0.71
C CYS A 53 -6.92 12.66 -2.24
N GLY A 54 -8.01 13.15 -2.85
CA GLY A 54 -8.10 13.39 -4.29
C GLY A 54 -7.08 14.42 -4.78
N CYS A 55 -6.93 15.54 -4.07
CA CYS A 55 -5.90 16.55 -4.38
C CYS A 55 -4.49 15.96 -4.28
N TYR A 56 -4.21 15.18 -3.23
CA TYR A 56 -2.92 14.53 -3.05
C TYR A 56 -2.59 13.57 -4.22
N PHE A 57 -3.55 12.72 -4.61
CA PHE A 57 -3.37 11.83 -5.77
C PHE A 57 -3.19 12.59 -7.09
N ALA A 58 -3.86 13.74 -7.27
CA ALA A 58 -3.68 14.57 -8.45
C ALA A 58 -2.25 15.14 -8.51
N CYS A 59 -1.73 15.67 -7.41
CA CYS A 59 -0.36 16.17 -7.32
C CYS A 59 0.67 15.05 -7.57
N LEU A 60 0.49 13.88 -6.94
CA LEU A 60 1.35 12.72 -7.17
C LEU A 60 1.36 12.28 -8.64
N SER A 61 0.19 12.25 -9.29
CA SER A 61 0.09 11.87 -10.70
C SER A 61 0.82 12.88 -11.60
N PHE A 62 0.72 14.17 -11.28
CA PHE A 62 1.46 15.20 -11.99
C PHE A 62 2.97 15.02 -11.82
N ASP A 63 3.46 14.91 -10.59
CA ASP A 63 4.89 14.69 -10.32
C ASP A 63 5.41 13.40 -10.99
N TYR A 64 4.64 12.32 -10.96
CA TYR A 64 5.02 11.07 -11.58
C TYR A 64 5.20 11.20 -13.09
N ILE A 65 4.29 11.88 -13.80
CA ILE A 65 4.35 12.02 -15.26
C ILE A 65 5.49 12.96 -15.67
N TRP A 66 5.66 14.08 -14.97
CA TRP A 66 6.55 15.16 -15.39
C TRP A 66 7.97 15.05 -14.82
N CYS A 67 8.15 14.46 -13.65
CA CYS A 67 9.45 14.32 -13.00
C CYS A 67 9.91 12.86 -13.02
N VAL A 68 9.10 11.95 -12.48
CA VAL A 68 9.55 10.57 -12.24
C VAL A 68 9.72 9.78 -13.55
N MET A 69 8.75 9.83 -14.45
CA MET A 69 8.80 9.16 -15.75
C MET A 69 10.04 9.54 -16.58
N PRO A 70 10.35 10.83 -16.81
CA PRO A 70 11.55 11.20 -17.55
C PRO A 70 12.84 10.82 -16.81
N CYS A 71 12.90 10.98 -15.48
CA CYS A 71 14.05 10.53 -14.69
C CYS A 71 14.28 9.01 -14.81
N LEU A 72 13.21 8.22 -14.73
CA LEU A 72 13.28 6.76 -14.88
C LEU A 72 13.74 6.37 -16.29
N ARG A 73 13.21 7.05 -17.32
CA ARG A 73 13.65 6.84 -18.71
C ARG A 73 15.12 7.19 -18.89
N GLY A 74 15.59 8.30 -18.33
CA GLY A 74 17.01 8.67 -18.33
C GLY A 74 17.88 7.62 -17.64
N TYR A 75 17.50 7.19 -16.44
CA TYR A 75 18.23 6.17 -15.69
C TYR A 75 18.32 4.83 -16.43
N LEU A 76 17.25 4.42 -17.12
CA LEU A 76 17.27 3.22 -17.95
C LEU A 76 18.26 3.34 -19.12
N ILE A 77 18.38 4.51 -19.75
CA ILE A 77 19.36 4.75 -20.82
C ILE A 77 20.78 4.64 -20.26
N GLU A 78 21.05 5.23 -19.10
CA GLU A 78 22.36 5.15 -18.43
C GLU A 78 22.73 3.69 -18.09
N LEU A 79 21.79 2.94 -17.52
CA LEU A 79 21.98 1.51 -17.25
C LEU A 79 22.22 0.70 -18.52
N GLN A 80 21.52 1.00 -19.61
CA GLN A 80 21.74 0.34 -20.90
C GLN A 80 23.13 0.64 -21.46
N CYS A 81 23.65 1.86 -21.27
CA CYS A 81 25.01 2.24 -21.65
C CYS A 81 26.04 1.47 -20.80
N LEU A 82 25.90 1.51 -19.48
CA LEU A 82 26.75 0.78 -18.54
C LEU A 82 26.74 -0.73 -18.81
N GLY A 83 25.58 -1.30 -19.11
CA GLY A 83 25.44 -2.71 -19.47
C GLY A 83 26.21 -3.08 -20.75
N LYS A 84 26.25 -2.19 -21.75
CA LYS A 84 27.06 -2.40 -22.96
C LYS A 84 28.55 -2.34 -22.66
N ILE A 85 28.99 -1.33 -21.89
CA ILE A 85 30.40 -1.20 -21.50
C ILE A 85 30.84 -2.42 -20.69
N TRP A 86 30.03 -2.83 -19.71
CA TRP A 86 30.27 -4.02 -18.92
C TRP A 86 30.37 -5.29 -19.78
N GLY A 87 29.45 -5.45 -20.73
CA GLY A 87 29.49 -6.56 -21.69
C GLY A 87 30.75 -6.55 -22.58
N LEU A 88 31.25 -5.37 -22.96
CA LEU A 88 32.52 -5.24 -23.68
C LEU A 88 33.70 -5.61 -22.79
N CYS A 89 33.74 -5.15 -21.54
CA CYS A 89 34.79 -5.51 -20.58
C CYS A 89 34.87 -7.02 -20.36
N ILE A 90 33.72 -7.70 -20.21
CA ILE A 90 33.70 -9.16 -20.08
C ILE A 90 34.28 -9.81 -21.34
N ARG A 91 33.88 -9.37 -22.54
CA ARG A 91 34.39 -9.95 -23.79
C ARG A 91 35.87 -9.70 -24.03
N THR A 92 36.40 -8.56 -23.60
CA THR A 92 37.81 -8.23 -23.83
C THR A 92 38.74 -8.81 -22.77
N PHE A 93 38.28 -9.01 -21.53
CA PHE A 93 39.10 -9.51 -20.44
C PHE A 93 38.72 -10.93 -20.01
N CYS A 94 37.46 -11.18 -19.69
CA CYS A 94 37.04 -12.47 -19.15
C CYS A 94 37.09 -13.56 -20.23
N ASP A 95 36.56 -13.33 -21.44
CA ASP A 95 36.56 -14.35 -22.50
C ASP A 95 37.97 -14.88 -22.82
N PRO A 96 39.00 -14.05 -23.09
CA PRO A 96 40.35 -14.57 -23.35
C PRO A 96 41.00 -15.21 -22.13
N LEU A 97 40.68 -14.78 -20.91
CA LEU A 97 41.15 -15.44 -19.69
C LEU A 97 40.56 -16.85 -19.57
N PHE A 98 39.24 -16.98 -19.69
CA PHE A 98 38.56 -18.27 -19.63
C PHE A 98 38.94 -19.18 -20.79
N GLU A 99 39.19 -18.65 -21.98
CA GLU A 99 39.71 -19.45 -23.09
C GLU A 99 41.15 -19.92 -22.84
N SER A 100 41.98 -19.10 -22.20
CA SER A 100 43.33 -19.51 -21.81
C SER A 100 43.29 -20.61 -20.74
N PHE A 101 42.41 -20.46 -19.74
CA PHE A 101 42.17 -21.50 -18.73
C PHE A 101 41.64 -22.79 -19.35
N SER A 102 40.70 -22.74 -20.29
CA SER A 102 40.16 -23.94 -20.94
C SER A 102 41.23 -24.70 -21.72
N LYS A 103 42.18 -24.00 -22.36
CA LYS A 103 43.33 -24.64 -23.04
C LYS A 103 44.26 -25.38 -22.09
N ILE A 104 44.44 -24.89 -20.85
CA ILE A 104 45.23 -25.59 -19.82
C ILE A 104 44.56 -26.93 -19.44
N PHE A 105 43.23 -26.95 -19.33
CA PHE A 105 42.47 -28.17 -18.98
C PHE A 105 42.13 -29.07 -20.17
N SER A 106 42.26 -28.58 -21.42
CA SER A 106 41.96 -29.31 -22.66
C SER A 106 42.80 -30.59 -22.86
N GLY A 107 43.96 -30.69 -22.19
CA GLY A 107 44.81 -31.89 -22.22
C GLY A 107 44.25 -33.11 -21.46
N ILE A 108 43.21 -32.93 -20.64
CA ILE A 108 42.62 -34.02 -19.85
C ILE A 108 41.62 -34.78 -20.73
N ARG A 109 42.11 -35.79 -21.46
CA ARG A 109 41.28 -36.69 -22.26
C ARG A 109 40.83 -37.86 -21.38
N VAL A 110 39.58 -37.82 -20.89
CA VAL A 110 38.99 -38.93 -20.14
C VAL A 110 38.72 -40.08 -21.11
N GLN A 111 39.57 -41.11 -21.08
CA GLN A 111 39.35 -42.35 -21.81
C GLN A 111 38.52 -43.26 -20.91
N ASN A 112 37.25 -43.44 -21.27
CA ASN A 112 36.35 -44.35 -20.58
C ASN A 112 36.79 -45.79 -20.88
N VAL A 113 37.23 -46.50 -19.83
CA VAL A 113 37.50 -47.95 -19.85
C VAL A 113 36.23 -48.75 -20.04
#